data_AF-A0A7K8NPL4-F1
#
_entry.id   AF-A0A7K8NPL4-F1
#
_cell.length_a   1.000
_cell.length_b   1.000
_cell.length_c   1.000
_cell.angle_alpha   90.00
_cell.angle_beta   90.00
_cell.angle_gamma   90.00
#
_symmetry.space_group_name_H-M   'P 1'
#
loop_
_entity.id
_entity.type
_entity.pdbx_description
1 polymer ?
#
loop_
_entity_poly.entity_id
_entity_poly.type
_entity_poly.pdbx_seq_one_letter_code
_entity_poly.pdbx_strand_id
1 'polypeptide(L)' 'AILEMNGNLSCRCVKTTSDYINPKRYESIEIRPVGSTCRRTEIIIKFKSSSKVCVNPEAPWVKKLLKRIAST' A
#
# COMPACT_ATOMS: atom_id res chain seq x y z
N ALA A 1 -32.51 2.98 -6.33
CA ALA A 1 -31.15 2.79 -5.80
C ALA A 1 -30.16 3.16 -6.88
N ILE A 2 -29.45 4.29 -6.73
CA ILE A 2 -28.14 4.55 -7.35
C ILE A 2 -27.47 5.58 -6.42
N LEU A 3 -26.48 5.15 -5.62
CA LEU A 3 -25.54 6.12 -5.04
C LEU A 3 -24.51 6.38 -6.13
N GLU A 4 -24.70 7.47 -6.88
CA GLU A 4 -23.68 7.99 -7.77
C GLU A 4 -22.50 8.47 -6.92
N MET A 5 -21.53 7.58 -6.68
CA MET A 5 -20.22 7.98 -6.17
C MET A 5 -19.41 8.58 -7.33
N ASN A 6 -19.75 9.81 -7.73
CA ASN A 6 -18.82 10.71 -8.43
C ASN A 6 -17.73 11.18 -7.45
N GLY A 7 -17.04 10.23 -6.82
CA GLY A 7 -15.81 10.50 -6.10
C GLY A 7 -14.69 10.33 -7.10
N ASN A 8 -13.98 11.41 -7.43
CA ASN A 8 -12.74 11.32 -8.19
C ASN A 8 -11.81 10.34 -7.45
N LEU A 9 -11.68 9.10 -7.94
CA LEU A 9 -10.93 8.04 -7.27
C LEU A 9 -9.45 8.40 -7.33
N SER A 10 -8.97 9.09 -6.30
CA SER A 10 -7.58 9.56 -6.20
C SER A 10 -6.80 8.64 -5.26
N CYS A 11 -6.43 7.48 -5.79
CA CYS A 11 -5.44 6.62 -5.16
C CYS A 11 -4.07 7.33 -5.16
N ARG A 12 -3.30 7.22 -4.08
CA ARG A 12 -1.93 7.80 -4.02
C ARG A 12 -0.95 7.02 -4.89
N CYS A 13 -1.22 5.74 -5.11
CA CYS A 13 -0.41 4.83 -5.89
C CYS A 13 -0.92 4.75 -7.33
N VAL A 14 -0.16 5.35 -8.25
CA VAL A 14 -0.40 5.19 -9.70
C VAL A 14 0.13 3.85 -10.20
N LYS A 15 1.27 3.39 -9.67
CA LYS A 15 1.92 2.12 -10.00
C LYS A 15 2.36 1.41 -8.73
N THR A 16 2.41 0.09 -8.80
CA THR A 16 2.94 -0.78 -7.74
C THR A 16 4.08 -1.63 -8.27
N THR A 17 5.00 -2.04 -7.40
CA THR A 17 5.97 -3.11 -7.70
C THR A 17 5.64 -4.38 -6.91
N SER A 18 5.94 -5.53 -7.50
CA SER A 18 5.91 -6.83 -6.81
C SER A 18 7.31 -7.31 -6.43
N ASP A 19 8.36 -6.60 -6.85
CA ASP A 19 9.74 -6.96 -6.55
C ASP A 19 9.99 -6.95 -5.05
N TYR A 20 10.78 -7.92 -4.58
CA TYR A 20 11.11 -8.01 -3.17
C TYR A 20 11.98 -6.83 -2.74
N ILE A 21 11.63 -6.23 -1.61
CA ILE A 21 12.39 -5.14 -1.02
C ILE A 21 12.82 -5.55 0.39
N ASN A 22 14.10 -5.35 0.71
CA ASN A 22 14.66 -5.72 1.99
C ASN A 22 14.14 -4.79 3.12
N PRO A 23 13.53 -5.32 4.20
CA PRO A 23 13.04 -4.51 5.32
C PRO A 23 14.07 -3.60 5.99
N LYS A 24 15.38 -3.91 5.89
CA LYS A 24 16.45 -3.05 6.42
C LYS A 24 16.47 -1.64 5.79
N ARG A 25 15.89 -1.50 4.59
CA ARG A 25 15.79 -0.24 3.85
C ARG A 25 14.62 0.63 4.32
N TYR A 26 13.65 0.05 5.03
CA TYR A 26 12.42 0.73 5.40
C TYR A 26 12.72 1.75 6.49
N GLU A 27 12.12 2.93 6.36
CA GLU A 27 11.97 3.90 7.44
C GLU A 27 10.61 3.70 8.10
N SER A 28 9.55 3.58 7.30
CA SER A 28 8.19 3.32 7.77
C SER A 28 7.35 2.64 6.70
N ILE A 29 6.23 2.05 7.13
CA ILE A 29 5.22 1.43 6.26
C ILE A 29 3.90 2.13 6.54
N GLU A 30 3.25 2.63 5.50
CA GLU A 30 1.90 3.17 5.55
C GLU A 30 0.94 2.20 4.86
N ILE A 31 -0.11 1.78 5.58
CA ILE A 31 -1.17 0.92 5.05
C ILE A 31 -2.44 1.76 4.96
N ARG A 32 -2.96 1.94 3.75
CA ARG A 32 -4.22 2.63 3.51
C ARG A 32 -5.27 1.61 3.09
N PRO A 33 -6.25 1.28 3.94
CA PRO A 33 -7.32 0.34 3.57
C PRO A 33 -8.22 0.93 2.49
N VAL A 34 -9.04 0.07 1.88
CA VAL A 34 -10.11 0.47 0.97
C VAL A 34 -11.01 1.51 1.63
N GLY A 35 -11.35 2.58 0.90
CA GLY A 35 -12.22 3.64 1.39
C GLY A 35 -12.97 4.35 0.27
N SER A 36 -13.71 5.41 0.62
CA SER A 36 -14.50 6.20 -0.33
C SER A 36 -13.66 6.87 -1.43
N THR A 37 -12.40 7.21 -1.13
CA THR A 37 -11.48 7.89 -2.07
C THR A 37 -10.66 6.93 -2.94
N CYS A 38 -10.42 5.70 -2.48
CA CYS A 38 -9.66 4.70 -3.24
C CYS A 38 -10.21 3.30 -2.92
N ARG A 39 -10.62 2.57 -3.97
CA ARG A 39 -11.20 1.22 -3.86
C ARG A 39 -10.17 0.10 -3.72
N ARG A 40 -8.90 0.45 -3.52
CA ARG A 40 -7.78 -0.50 -3.40
C ARG A 40 -7.08 -0.25 -2.08
N THR A 41 -6.62 -1.33 -1.45
CA THR A 41 -5.65 -1.21 -0.36
C THR A 41 -4.33 -0.74 -0.94
N GLU A 42 -3.77 0.32 -0.39
CA GLU A 42 -2.45 0.84 -0.77
C GLU A 42 -1.45 0.54 0.33
N ILE A 43 -0.28 0.05 -0.05
CA ILE A 43 0.83 -0.19 0.88
C ILE A 43 2.01 0.61 0.37
N ILE A 44 2.40 1.61 1.14
CA ILE A 44 3.44 2.57 0.77
C ILE A 44 4.60 2.36 1.72
N ILE A 45 5.75 2.00 1.17
CA ILE A 45 6.99 1.88 1.92
C ILE A 45 7.76 3.19 1.77
N LYS A 46 8.06 3.84 2.88
CA LYS A 46 9.00 4.96 2.94
C LYS A 46 10.39 4.38 3.23
N PHE A 47 11.36 4.74 2.42
CA PHE A 47 12.76 4.37 2.62
C PHE A 47 13.48 5.40 3.49
N LYS A 48 14.58 4.98 4.13
CA LYS A 48 15.48 5.89 4.88
C LYS A 48 16.02 7.05 4.03
N SER A 49 16.09 6.87 2.70
CA SER A 49 16.39 7.92 1.73
C SER A 49 15.21 8.88 1.46
N SER A 50 14.15 8.83 2.25
CA SER A 50 12.88 9.58 2.09
C SER A 50 12.07 9.28 0.83
N SER A 51 12.60 8.48 -0.11
CA SER A 51 11.86 8.00 -1.27
C SER A 51 10.74 7.03 -0.87
N LYS A 52 9.68 6.99 -1.67
CA LYS A 52 8.50 6.15 -1.43
C LYS A 52 8.28 5.20 -2.58
N VAL A 53 7.76 4.02 -2.26
CA VAL A 53 7.31 3.05 -3.28
C VAL A 53 6.01 2.41 -2.84
N CYS A 54 5.08 2.27 -3.77
CA CYS A 54 3.88 1.47 -3.57
C CYS A 54 4.15 0.02 -3.94
N VAL A 55 3.73 -0.91 -3.10
CA VAL A 55 3.91 -2.34 -3.33
C VAL A 55 2.58 -3.04 -3.56
N ASN A 56 2.60 -4.10 -4.37
CA ASN A 56 1.42 -4.89 -4.68
C ASN A 56 0.97 -5.68 -3.43
N PRO A 57 -0.23 -5.43 -2.86
CA PRO A 57 -0.74 -6.20 -1.73
C PRO A 57 -0.85 -7.71 -2.00
N GLU A 58 -0.94 -8.10 -3.26
CA GLU A 58 -1.09 -9.50 -3.66
C GLU A 58 0.23 -10.27 -3.70
N ALA A 59 1.37 -9.57 -3.72
CA ALA A 59 2.69 -10.19 -3.77
C ALA A 59 2.95 -11.07 -2.51
N PRO A 60 3.48 -12.30 -2.65
CA PRO A 60 3.62 -13.22 -1.52
C PRO A 60 4.41 -12.66 -0.33
N TRP A 61 5.47 -11.89 -0.59
CA TRP A 61 6.29 -11.28 0.46
C TRP A 61 5.56 -10.14 1.18
N VAL A 62 4.70 -9.40 0.47
CA VAL A 62 3.87 -8.33 1.04
C VAL A 62 2.81 -8.93 1.95
N LYS A 63 2.14 -10.02 1.54
CA LYS A 63 1.22 -10.77 2.42
C LYS A 63 1.91 -11.24 3.70
N LYS A 64 3.14 -11.76 3.60
CA LYS A 64 3.95 -12.16 4.78
C LYS A 64 4.30 -10.96 5.66
N LEU A 65 4.67 -9.83 5.07
CA LEU A 65 4.96 -8.58 5.78
C LEU A 65 3.75 -8.11 6.59
N LEU A 66 2.57 -8.03 5.95
CA LEU A 66 1.32 -7.62 6.60
C LEU A 66 0.95 -8.55 7.76
N LYS A 67 1.07 -9.87 7.59
CA LYS A 67 0.83 -10.84 8.66
C LYS A 67 1.71 -10.60 9.89
N ARG A 68 3.00 -10.27 9.68
CA ARG A 68 3.92 -9.96 10.79
C ARG A 68 3.54 -8.67 11.51
N ILE A 69 3.17 -7.63 10.77
CA ILE A 69 2.72 -6.36 11.35
C ILE A 69 1.44 -6.57 12.18
N ALA A 70 0.48 -7.34 11.68
CA ALA A 70 -0.77 -7.63 12.40
C ALA A 70 -0.60 -8.56 13.62
N SER A 71 0.57 -9.20 13.77
CA SER A 71 0.89 -10.08 14.91
C SER A 71 1.72 -9.35 15.98
N THR A 72 1.99 -8.06 15.79
CA THR A 72 2.61 -7.16 16.79
C THR A 72 1.52 -6.30 17.38
#